data_AF-A0AAX0VPG6-F1
#
_entry.id   AF-A0AAX0VPG6-F1
#
_cell.length_a   1.000
_cell.length_b   1.000
_cell.length_c   1.000
_cell.angle_alpha   90.00
_cell.angle_beta   90.00
_cell.angle_gamma   90.00
#
_symmetry.space_group_name_H-M   'P 1'
#
loop_
_entity.id
_entity.type
_entity.pdbx_description
1 polymer ?
#
loop_
_entity_poly.entity_id
_entity_poly.type
_entity_poly.pdbx_seq_one_letter_code
_entity_poly.pdbx_strand_id
1 'polypeptide(L)' 'MSQNDGAIEISHKGVLVHAAPYGPQDGTIKHFHIVKPGSLEVLHIVEGPWESQAAAKEGVIAAVEKLIEDGKI' A
#
# COMPACT_ATOMS: atom_id res chain seq x y z
N MET A 1 -18.00 -12.19 -7.29
CA MET A 1 -18.36 -10.78 -6.97
C MET A 1 -17.15 -10.23 -6.24
N SER A 2 -16.17 -9.79 -7.03
CA SER A 2 -15.87 -8.38 -7.35
C SER A 2 -15.12 -7.72 -6.20
N GLN A 3 -13.91 -7.28 -6.53
CA GLN A 3 -13.12 -6.26 -5.85
C GLN A 3 -12.17 -6.71 -4.73
N ASN A 4 -11.05 -7.33 -5.13
CA ASN A 4 -9.74 -6.96 -4.58
C ASN A 4 -9.24 -5.63 -5.22
N ASP A 5 -10.15 -4.73 -5.61
CA ASP A 5 -9.97 -3.55 -6.48
C ASP A 5 -9.22 -2.39 -5.80
N GLY A 6 -8.88 -2.56 -4.52
CA GLY A 6 -8.14 -1.58 -3.74
C GLY A 6 -6.64 -1.82 -3.70
N ALA A 7 -6.17 -3.06 -3.89
CA ALA A 7 -4.77 -3.39 -3.74
C ALA A 7 -3.94 -2.83 -4.90
N ILE A 8 -2.91 -2.05 -4.58
CA ILE A 8 -2.01 -1.44 -5.55
C ILE A 8 -0.79 -2.35 -5.66
N GLU A 9 -0.50 -2.85 -6.86
CA GLU A 9 0.76 -3.56 -7.11
C GLU A 9 1.87 -2.54 -7.43
N ILE A 10 2.99 -2.65 -6.71
CA ILE A 10 4.11 -1.71 -6.81
C ILE A 10 5.36 -2.54 -7.08
N SER A 11 6.03 -2.25 -8.19
CA SER A 11 7.28 -2.90 -8.61
C SER A 11 8.38 -1.85 -8.76
N HIS A 12 9.41 -1.91 -7.92
CA HIS A 12 10.51 -0.95 -7.93
C HIS A 12 11.84 -1.68 -7.71
N LYS A 13 12.86 -1.40 -8.53
CA LYS A 13 14.21 -2.01 -8.47
C LYS A 13 14.23 -3.56 -8.36
N GLY A 14 13.24 -4.23 -8.94
CA GLY A 14 13.13 -5.71 -8.90
C GLY A 14 12.45 -6.27 -7.65
N VAL A 15 11.99 -5.41 -6.74
CA VAL A 15 11.14 -5.77 -5.60
C VAL A 15 9.68 -5.54 -5.99
N LEU A 16 8.85 -6.57 -5.79
CA LEU A 16 7.41 -6.52 -6.03
C LEU A 16 6.68 -6.61 -4.69
N VAL A 17 5.76 -5.67 -4.44
CA VAL A 17 4.90 -5.65 -3.25
C VAL A 17 3.48 -5.23 -3.59
N HIS A 18 2.54 -5.61 -2.73
CA HIS A 18 1.14 -5.22 -2.83
C HIS A 18 0.78 -4.30 -1.67
N ALA A 19 0.18 -3.15 -1.96
CA ALA A 19 -0.35 -2.24 -0.97
C ALA A 19 -1.86 -2.39 -0.89
N ALA A 20 -2.36 -3.08 0.13
CA ALA A 20 -3.78 -3.25 0.37
C ALA A 20 -4.33 -2.13 1.26
N PRO A 21 -5.37 -1.38 0.85
CA PRO A 21 -6.00 -0.41 1.72
C PRO A 21 -6.62 -1.14 2.90
N TYR A 22 -6.31 -0.69 4.10
CA TYR A 22 -6.92 -1.17 5.32
C TYR A 22 -7.56 0.03 6.02
N GLY A 23 -8.88 -0.04 6.18
CA GLY A 23 -9.67 1.00 6.82
C GLY A 23 -10.44 0.42 7.99
N PRO A 24 -10.60 1.17 9.11
CA PRO A 24 -11.68 0.87 10.05
C PRO A 24 -13.01 0.88 9.30
N GLN A 25 -14.00 0.10 9.77
CA GLN A 25 -15.33 -0.08 9.17
C GLN A 25 -16.13 1.22 8.91
N ASP A 26 -15.60 2.37 9.30
CA ASP A 26 -16.09 3.73 9.11
C ASP A 26 -15.89 4.30 7.68
N GLY A 27 -15.43 3.49 6.72
CA GLY A 27 -15.33 3.88 5.31
C GLY A 27 -14.21 4.85 4.96
N THR A 28 -13.34 5.21 5.91
CA THR A 28 -12.16 6.05 5.66
C THR A 28 -10.93 5.16 5.46
N ILE A 29 -10.30 5.21 4.29
CA ILE A 29 -8.99 4.57 4.06
C ILE A 29 -7.95 5.41 4.80
N LYS A 30 -7.51 4.96 5.98
CA LYS A 30 -6.53 5.68 6.81
C LYS A 30 -5.11 5.18 6.62
N HIS A 31 -4.92 3.92 6.24
CA HIS A 31 -3.60 3.37 5.97
C HIS A 31 -3.62 2.21 4.96
N PHE A 32 -2.44 1.88 4.44
CA PHE A 32 -2.22 0.80 3.50
C PHE A 32 -1.22 -0.19 4.11
N HIS A 33 -1.56 -1.47 4.04
CA HIS A 33 -0.67 -2.55 4.41
C HIS A 33 0.15 -2.96 3.20
N ILE A 34 1.47 -2.91 3.35
CA ILE A 34 2.42 -3.36 2.34
C ILE A 34 2.73 -4.82 2.63
N VAL A 35 2.37 -5.71 1.71
CA VAL A 35 2.55 -7.16 1.83
C VAL A 35 3.35 -7.69 0.63
N LYS A 36 4.02 -8.83 0.80
CA LYS A 36 4.67 -9.52 -0.33
C LYS A 36 3.62 -10.18 -1.23
N PRO A 37 3.83 -10.24 -2.54
CA PRO A 37 2.97 -11.00 -3.44
C PRO A 37 2.93 -12.46 -3.01
N GLY A 38 1.72 -12.99 -2.78
CA GLY A 38 1.52 -14.36 -2.31
C GLY A 38 1.73 -14.58 -0.81
N SER A 39 1.98 -13.53 -0.03
CA SER A 39 2.04 -13.57 1.43
C SER A 39 0.97 -12.69 2.05
N LEU A 40 0.47 -13.08 3.22
CA LEU A 40 -0.39 -12.25 4.08
C LEU A 40 0.42 -11.47 5.12
N GLU A 41 1.74 -11.61 5.11
CA GLU A 41 2.64 -10.92 6.02
C GLU A 41 2.74 -9.43 5.66
N VAL A 42 2.36 -8.59 6.63
CA VAL A 42 2.49 -7.13 6.53
C VAL A 42 3.92 -6.74 6.85
N LEU A 43 4.65 -6.29 5.82
CA LEU A 43 6.02 -5.80 5.93
C LEU A 43 6.05 -4.39 6.51
N HIS A 44 5.11 -3.55 6.07
CA HIS A 44 5.05 -2.15 6.47
C HIS A 44 3.63 -1.61 6.42
N ILE A 45 3.40 -0.54 7.16
CA ILE A 45 2.13 0.18 7.16
C ILE A 45 2.43 1.62 6.76
N VAL A 46 1.76 2.08 5.70
CA VAL A 46 1.86 3.47 5.24
C VAL A 46 0.57 4.18 5.63
N GLU A 47 0.71 5.14 6.55
CA GLU A 47 -0.39 5.95 7.05
C GLU A 47 -0.30 7.38 6.51
N GLY A 48 -1.43 8.03 6.31
CA GLY A 48 -1.45 9.44 5.94
C GLY A 48 -2.84 10.05 6.04
N PRO A 49 -2.93 11.37 6.27
CA PRO A 49 -4.17 12.10 6.04
C PRO A 49 -4.38 12.19 4.52
N TRP A 50 -5.06 11.20 3.96
CA TRP A 50 -5.37 11.19 2.54
C TRP A 50 -6.65 11.97 2.27
N GLU A 51 -6.55 13.03 1.48
CA GLU A 51 -7.71 13.85 1.09
C GLU A 51 -8.59 13.15 0.04
N SER A 52 -8.05 12.14 -0.66
CA SER A 52 -8.73 11.39 -1.71
C SER A 52 -8.04 10.06 -1.97
N GLN A 53 -8.76 9.09 -2.54
CA GLN A 53 -8.20 7.79 -2.90
C GLN A 53 -7.05 7.91 -3.92
N ALA A 54 -7.12 8.87 -4.85
CA ALA A 54 -6.04 9.14 -5.81
C ALA A 54 -4.77 9.63 -5.10
N ALA A 55 -4.90 10.61 -4.20
CA ALA A 55 -3.79 11.12 -3.39
C ALA A 55 -3.19 10.02 -2.49
N ALA A 56 -4.04 9.15 -1.94
CA ALA A 56 -3.60 7.99 -1.18
C ALA A 56 -2.78 7.02 -2.03
N LYS A 57 -3.24 6.70 -3.26
CA LYS A 57 -2.52 5.82 -4.19
C LYS A 57 -1.15 6.37 -4.52
N GLU A 58 -1.07 7.64 -4.94
CA GLU A 58 0.21 8.28 -5.28
C GLU A 58 1.16 8.37 -4.08
N GLY A 59 0.65 8.76 -2.91
CA GLY A 59 1.43 8.84 -1.68
C GLY A 59 1.97 7.49 -1.23
N VAL A 60 1.16 6.42 -1.34
CA VAL A 60 1.57 5.05 -0.99
C VAL A 60 2.60 4.52 -1.96
N ILE A 61 2.44 4.76 -3.27
CA ILE A 61 3.45 4.37 -4.27
C ILE A 61 4.79 5.02 -3.92
N ALA A 62 4.82 6.35 -3.76
CA ALA A 62 6.05 7.07 -3.43
C ALA A 62 6.68 6.61 -2.11
N ALA A 63 5.86 6.35 -1.07
CA ALA A 63 6.34 5.84 0.21
C ALA A 63 6.96 4.43 0.07
N VAL A 64 6.31 3.53 -0.66
CA VAL A 64 6.80 2.18 -0.90
C VAL A 64 8.07 2.17 -1.73
N GLU A 65 8.13 2.98 -2.78
CA GLU A 65 9.35 3.14 -3.58
C GLU A 65 10.51 3.57 -2.67
N LYS A 66 10.30 4.60 -1.83
CA LYS A 66 11.31 5.04 -0.88
C LYS A 66 11.71 3.95 0.12
N LEU A 67 10.76 3.14 0.62
CA LEU A 67 11.07 2.02 1.52
C LEU A 67 11.93 0.95 0.84
N ILE A 68 11.72 0.70 -0.45
CA ILE A 68 12.55 -0.18 -1.26
C ILE A 68 13.94 0.46 -1.47
N GLU A 69 14.01 1.77 -1.73
CA GLU A 69 15.29 2.48 -1.87
C GLU A 69 16.12 2.48 -0.57
N ASP A 70 15.47 2.65 0.58
CA ASP A 70 16.08 2.59 1.91
C ASP A 70 16.44 1.14 2.33
N GLY A 71 16.04 0.12 1.55
CA GLY A 71 16.27 -1.29 1.85
C GLY A 71 15.49 -1.82 3.07
N LYS A 72 14.38 -1.16 3.42
CA LYS A 72 13.50 -1.59 4.53
C LYS A 72 12.54 -2.69 4.12
N ILE A 73 12.36 -2.91 2.82
CA ILE A 73 11.49 -3.92 2.21
C ILE A 73 12.26 -4.66 1.11
#